data_AF-H2JJC3-F1
#
_entry.id   AF-H2JJC3-F1
#
_cell.length_a   1.000
_cell.length_b   1.000
_cell.length_c   1.000
_cell.angle_alpha   90.00
_cell.angle_beta   90.00
_cell.angle_gamma   90.00
#
_symmetry.space_group_name_H-M   'P 1'
#
loop_
_entity.id
_entity.type
_entity.pdbx_description
1 polymer ?
#
loop_
_entity_poly.entity_id
_entity_poly.type
_entity_poly.pdbx_seq_one_letter_code
_entity_poly.pdbx_strand_id
1 'polypeptide(L)'
;MKFKNLKRILALTLMVTMISSSMVFAEEGNIESTKTDVSSSSSLSDKEIAINNLLNGGWTMSEIKDLISDSELTKYTNLKPVKSVTKYLKLVQKKKDVKESKIKSKQSIQNTEIDEDTEFVEISEDQCKFELEQAKAKENSSDGSVNLSDTLSNTGILNLTQLASTPPPEGSSDFYSNDGYLKYTISAWYAGGTKYSINYRWQWLKDPKYTSVDVFGLGHDGGIVRSVSDPTTYVYKYDYYVNGFATENQENTPEYIKADTGGVVFATNLKDRSEAINGTYVSWYGNHRGYVSYYVNKQSPDISVAYVYGCYKHLQKTVEPEVSISWPLSASLTVSPSDDYVEELPNAEFDFSPYK
;
A
#
# COMPACT_ATOMS: atom_id res chain seq x y z
N MET A 1 8.29 15.75 -38.86
CA MET A 1 8.69 14.33 -38.79
C MET A 1 7.44 13.47 -38.72
N LYS A 2 7.30 12.43 -39.56
CA LYS A 2 6.06 11.65 -39.72
C LYS A 2 5.98 10.52 -38.67
N PHE A 3 4.94 10.52 -37.84
CA PHE A 3 4.64 9.54 -36.78
C PHE A 3 4.22 8.16 -37.31
N LYS A 4 5.08 7.47 -38.08
CA LYS A 4 4.78 6.10 -38.57
C LYS A 4 5.22 5.00 -37.61
N ASN A 5 6.05 5.29 -36.60
CA ASN A 5 6.64 4.26 -35.74
C ASN A 5 5.91 4.04 -34.39
N LEU A 6 5.06 4.98 -33.95
CA LEU A 6 4.36 4.87 -32.65
C LEU A 6 3.31 3.75 -32.64
N LYS A 7 2.63 3.51 -33.77
CA LYS A 7 1.62 2.45 -33.90
C LYS A 7 2.21 1.03 -33.87
N ARG A 8 3.48 0.85 -34.25
CA ARG A 8 4.14 -0.46 -34.21
C ARG A 8 4.61 -0.85 -32.81
N ILE A 9 5.01 0.13 -31.99
CA ILE A 9 5.45 -0.09 -30.61
C ILE A 9 4.25 -0.47 -29.71
N LEU A 10 3.10 0.17 -29.92
CA LEU A 10 1.87 -0.12 -29.16
C LEU A 10 1.29 -1.51 -29.49
N ALA A 11 1.41 -1.96 -30.74
CA ALA A 11 0.95 -3.29 -31.15
C ALA A 11 1.87 -4.43 -30.64
N LEU A 12 3.17 -4.19 -30.50
CA LEU A 12 4.11 -5.20 -30.01
C LEU A 12 3.94 -5.44 -28.50
N THR A 13 3.65 -4.38 -27.74
CA THR A 13 3.47 -4.46 -26.28
C THR A 13 2.19 -5.23 -25.91
N LEU A 14 1.14 -5.14 -26.74
CA LEU A 14 -0.13 -5.86 -26.52
C LEU A 14 -0.04 -7.37 -26.80
N MET A 15 0.89 -7.83 -27.64
CA MET A 15 1.08 -9.27 -27.91
C MET A 15 1.88 -9.99 -26.82
N VAL A 16 2.81 -9.31 -26.14
CA VAL A 16 3.64 -9.95 -25.10
C VAL A 16 2.85 -10.27 -23.84
N THR A 17 1.79 -9.51 -23.54
CA THR A 17 0.90 -9.77 -22.38
C THR A 17 -0.05 -10.96 -22.55
N MET A 18 -0.20 -11.54 -23.76
CA MET A 18 -1.14 -12.63 -24.03
C MET A 18 -0.51 -14.04 -23.97
N ILE A 19 0.81 -14.16 -23.78
CA ILE A 19 1.51 -15.47 -23.79
C ILE A 19 1.82 -15.98 -22.36
N SER A 20 1.63 -15.19 -21.31
CA SER A 20 2.04 -15.57 -19.95
C SER A 20 1.05 -16.45 -19.18
N SER A 21 -0.05 -16.90 -19.80
CA SER A 21 -1.11 -17.65 -19.12
C SER A 21 -1.36 -19.01 -19.77
N SER A 22 -0.40 -19.94 -19.68
CA SER A 22 -0.64 -21.40 -19.58
C SER A 22 0.65 -22.22 -19.77
N MET A 23 1.25 -22.64 -18.65
CA MET A 23 2.04 -23.88 -18.62
C MET A 23 1.66 -24.64 -17.35
N VAL A 24 0.63 -25.47 -17.46
CA VAL A 24 0.41 -26.61 -16.57
C VAL A 24 1.17 -27.77 -17.18
N PHE A 25 2.18 -28.26 -16.47
CA PHE A 25 2.86 -29.52 -16.81
C PHE A 25 1.87 -30.67 -16.62
N ALA A 26 1.49 -31.33 -17.72
CA ALA A 26 0.89 -32.64 -17.70
C ALA A 26 2.00 -33.66 -17.97
N GLU A 27 2.36 -34.42 -16.95
CA GLU A 27 3.25 -35.57 -17.03
C GLU A 27 2.43 -36.76 -17.54
N GLU A 28 2.73 -37.22 -18.76
CA GLU A 28 2.09 -38.39 -19.38
C GLU A 28 2.60 -39.68 -18.72
N GLY A 29 1.95 -40.08 -17.63
CA GLY A 29 2.02 -41.42 -17.06
C GLY A 29 0.91 -42.31 -17.64
N ASN A 30 1.31 -43.25 -18.49
CA ASN A 30 0.45 -44.26 -19.11
C ASN A 30 -0.14 -45.20 -18.03
N ILE A 31 -1.45 -45.10 -17.75
CA ILE A 31 -2.16 -46.04 -16.86
C ILE A 31 -3.44 -46.52 -17.54
N GLU A 32 -3.52 -47.84 -17.68
CA GLU A 32 -4.63 -48.62 -18.20
C GLU A 32 -5.98 -48.23 -17.58
N SER A 33 -6.99 -48.15 -18.44
CA SER A 33 -8.36 -47.87 -18.08
C SER A 33 -8.95 -48.99 -17.21
N THR A 34 -9.04 -48.73 -15.90
CA THR A 34 -9.99 -49.40 -15.02
C THR A 34 -11.15 -48.44 -14.76
N LYS A 35 -12.32 -48.76 -15.31
CA LYS A 35 -13.60 -48.14 -14.95
C LYS A 35 -13.79 -48.31 -13.45
N THR A 36 -13.48 -47.27 -12.70
CA THR A 36 -13.82 -47.15 -11.30
C THR A 36 -14.81 -46.00 -11.22
N ASP A 37 -16.00 -46.27 -10.71
CA ASP A 37 -17.01 -45.25 -10.43
C ASP A 37 -16.45 -44.27 -9.38
N VAL A 38 -15.86 -43.17 -9.86
CA VAL A 38 -15.36 -42.09 -9.01
C VAL A 38 -16.48 -41.06 -8.84
N SER A 39 -17.44 -41.38 -7.97
CA SER A 39 -18.15 -40.34 -7.21
C SER A 39 -17.26 -39.91 -6.04
N SER A 40 -16.18 -39.20 -6.33
CA SER A 40 -15.46 -38.43 -5.32
C SER A 40 -15.51 -36.97 -5.74
N SER A 41 -16.61 -36.30 -5.41
CA SER A 41 -16.57 -34.87 -5.16
C SER A 41 -15.59 -34.67 -4.01
N SER A 42 -14.31 -34.45 -4.30
CA SER A 42 -13.34 -34.04 -3.29
C SER A 42 -13.85 -32.73 -2.72
N SER A 43 -14.47 -32.79 -1.55
CA SER A 43 -14.83 -31.60 -0.79
C SER A 43 -13.56 -30.80 -0.61
N LEU A 44 -13.56 -29.55 -1.10
CA LEU A 44 -12.46 -28.62 -0.88
C LEU A 44 -12.15 -28.55 0.62
N SER A 45 -10.87 -28.48 0.97
CA SER A 45 -10.46 -28.25 2.34
C SER A 45 -10.92 -26.86 2.82
N ASP A 46 -11.13 -26.69 4.12
CA ASP A 46 -11.51 -25.40 4.71
C ASP A 46 -10.53 -24.27 4.35
N LYS A 47 -9.25 -24.62 4.18
CA LYS A 47 -8.19 -23.71 3.72
C LYS A 47 -8.40 -23.25 2.29
N GLU A 48 -8.72 -24.17 1.37
CA GLU A 48 -9.03 -23.82 -0.03
C GLU A 48 -10.30 -22.98 -0.14
N ILE A 49 -11.33 -23.31 0.65
CA ILE A 49 -12.56 -22.52 0.73
C ILE A 49 -12.26 -21.09 1.22
N ALA A 50 -11.48 -20.95 2.29
CA ALA A 50 -11.07 -19.65 2.80
C ALA A 50 -10.26 -18.82 1.79
N ILE A 51 -9.29 -19.45 1.11
CA ILE A 51 -8.51 -18.81 0.05
C ILE A 51 -9.43 -18.35 -1.09
N ASN A 52 -10.32 -19.22 -1.57
CA ASN A 52 -11.27 -18.88 -2.62
C ASN A 52 -12.18 -17.71 -2.21
N ASN A 53 -12.68 -17.70 -0.97
CA ASN A 53 -13.48 -16.60 -0.45
C ASN A 53 -12.67 -15.30 -0.44
N LEU A 54 -11.43 -15.31 0.07
CA LEU A 54 -10.51 -14.17 0.08
C LEU A 54 -10.27 -13.62 -1.33
N LEU A 55 -9.94 -14.49 -2.30
CA LEU A 55 -9.74 -14.11 -3.70
C LEU A 55 -11.00 -13.49 -4.30
N ASN A 56 -12.18 -14.05 -4.03
CA ASN A 56 -13.46 -13.50 -4.47
C ASN A 56 -13.79 -12.13 -3.84
N GLY A 57 -13.23 -11.82 -2.66
CA GLY A 57 -13.30 -10.50 -2.04
C GLY A 57 -12.16 -9.56 -2.43
N GLY A 58 -11.46 -9.86 -3.52
CA GLY A 58 -10.46 -8.99 -4.13
C GLY A 58 -9.07 -9.05 -3.50
N TRP A 59 -8.80 -10.02 -2.63
CA TRP A 59 -7.42 -10.27 -2.16
C TRP A 59 -6.60 -10.91 -3.27
N THR A 60 -5.30 -10.62 -3.29
CA THR A 60 -4.36 -11.37 -4.13
C THR A 60 -3.75 -12.54 -3.37
N MET A 61 -3.27 -13.55 -4.08
CA MET A 61 -2.61 -14.70 -3.44
C MET A 61 -1.34 -14.28 -2.67
N SER A 62 -0.65 -13.21 -3.10
CA SER A 62 0.48 -12.65 -2.35
C SER A 62 0.01 -11.99 -1.06
N GLU A 63 -1.05 -11.17 -1.09
CA GLU A 63 -1.62 -10.55 0.12
C GLU A 63 -2.12 -11.60 1.11
N ILE A 64 -2.74 -12.70 0.65
CA ILE A 64 -3.22 -13.78 1.53
C ILE A 64 -2.05 -14.45 2.25
N LYS A 65 -1.01 -14.86 1.52
CA LYS A 65 0.18 -15.52 2.11
C LYS A 65 0.95 -14.61 3.04
N ASP A 66 0.94 -13.32 2.73
CA ASP A 66 1.73 -12.32 3.43
C ASP A 66 1.03 -11.82 4.69
N LEU A 67 -0.24 -11.42 4.62
CA LEU A 67 -0.92 -10.71 5.72
C LEU A 67 -1.81 -11.62 6.59
N ILE A 68 -2.22 -12.79 6.10
CA ILE A 68 -3.18 -13.66 6.80
C ILE A 68 -2.45 -14.89 7.35
N SER A 69 -2.43 -15.03 8.67
CA SER A 69 -1.90 -16.24 9.32
C SER A 69 -2.83 -17.44 9.09
N ASP A 70 -2.30 -18.66 9.16
CA ASP A 70 -3.11 -19.89 8.98
C ASP A 70 -4.27 -19.97 9.98
N SER A 71 -4.12 -19.45 11.20
CA SER A 71 -5.21 -19.38 12.18
C SER A 71 -6.30 -18.39 11.79
N GLU A 72 -5.92 -17.20 11.28
CA GLU A 72 -6.88 -16.20 10.79
C GLU A 72 -7.56 -16.66 9.50
N LEU A 73 -6.86 -17.43 8.66
CA LEU A 73 -7.37 -17.90 7.38
C LEU A 73 -8.67 -18.69 7.54
N THR A 74 -8.74 -19.55 8.56
CA THR A 74 -9.96 -20.35 8.84
C THR A 74 -11.19 -19.51 9.18
N LYS A 75 -11.02 -18.25 9.63
CA LYS A 75 -12.16 -17.34 9.84
C LYS A 75 -12.90 -17.04 8.55
N TYR A 76 -12.23 -17.10 7.41
CA TYR A 76 -12.80 -16.79 6.10
C TYR A 76 -13.53 -17.96 5.44
N THR A 77 -13.48 -19.17 6.00
CA THR A 77 -14.17 -20.35 5.43
C THR A 77 -15.68 -20.13 5.29
N ASN A 78 -16.29 -19.44 6.26
CA ASN A 78 -17.74 -19.18 6.28
C ASN A 78 -18.11 -17.73 5.92
N LEU A 79 -17.13 -16.88 5.61
CA LEU A 79 -17.38 -15.49 5.27
C LEU A 79 -17.69 -15.36 3.78
N LYS A 80 -18.72 -14.57 3.46
CA LYS A 80 -19.06 -14.23 2.07
C LYS A 80 -18.63 -12.79 1.79
N PRO A 81 -17.83 -12.53 0.74
CA PRO A 81 -17.48 -11.15 0.39
C PRO A 81 -18.74 -10.38 0.04
N VAL A 82 -18.87 -9.15 0.57
CA VAL A 82 -20.01 -8.26 0.28
C VAL A 82 -19.58 -7.18 -0.71
N LYS A 83 -18.58 -6.40 -0.31
CA LYS A 83 -18.07 -5.29 -1.12
C LYS A 83 -16.67 -4.90 -0.67
N SER A 84 -15.90 -4.35 -1.60
CA SER A 84 -14.59 -3.76 -1.34
C SER A 84 -14.41 -2.49 -2.16
N VAL A 85 -13.66 -1.54 -1.62
CA VAL A 85 -13.20 -0.34 -2.33
C VAL A 85 -11.70 -0.24 -2.15
N THR A 86 -10.97 -0.09 -3.26
CA THR A 86 -9.52 0.10 -3.29
C THR A 86 -9.22 1.51 -3.77
N LYS A 87 -8.30 2.18 -3.10
CA LYS A 87 -7.77 3.48 -3.51
C LYS A 87 -6.26 3.44 -3.70
N TYR A 88 -5.80 4.32 -4.58
CA TYR A 88 -4.38 4.60 -4.80
C TYR A 88 -4.15 6.08 -4.57
N LEU A 89 -3.33 6.40 -3.58
CA LEU A 89 -2.97 7.76 -3.21
C LEU A 89 -1.52 8.03 -3.59
N LYS A 90 -1.29 9.23 -4.11
CA LYS A 90 0.04 9.78 -4.32
C LYS A 90 0.25 10.95 -3.38
N LEU A 91 1.33 10.92 -2.60
CA LEU A 91 1.78 12.08 -1.84
C LEU A 91 2.48 13.05 -2.80
N VAL A 92 2.01 14.29 -2.88
CA VAL A 92 2.61 15.32 -3.74
C VAL A 92 3.02 16.54 -2.91
N GLN A 93 4.16 17.12 -3.26
CA GLN A 93 4.57 18.41 -2.70
C GLN A 93 3.79 19.54 -3.38
N LYS A 94 3.10 20.36 -2.59
CA LYS A 94 2.55 21.63 -3.05
C LYS A 94 3.70 22.60 -3.27
N LYS A 95 3.79 23.12 -4.49
CA LYS A 95 4.58 24.32 -4.74
C LYS A 95 3.87 25.46 -4.03
N LYS A 96 4.40 25.88 -2.88
CA LYS A 96 3.98 27.11 -2.22
C LYS A 96 4.27 28.24 -3.21
N ASP A 97 3.22 28.86 -3.75
CA ASP A 97 3.38 30.08 -4.54
C ASP A 97 4.07 31.09 -3.62
N VAL A 98 5.36 31.30 -3.81
CA VAL A 98 6.15 32.27 -3.06
C VAL A 98 5.58 33.63 -3.44
N LYS A 99 4.58 34.10 -2.70
CA LYS A 99 4.24 35.52 -2.68
C LYS A 99 5.51 36.21 -2.23
N GLU A 100 6.14 36.97 -3.12
CA GLU A 100 7.32 37.79 -2.86
C GLU A 100 7.09 38.63 -1.61
N SER A 101 7.48 38.10 -0.46
CA SER A 101 7.54 38.85 0.77
C SER A 101 8.80 39.70 0.65
N LYS A 102 8.60 41.01 0.49
CA LYS A 102 9.66 42.01 0.45
C LYS A 102 10.61 41.81 1.62
N ILE A 103 11.79 41.27 1.33
CA ILE A 103 12.88 41.04 2.27
C ILE A 103 13.28 42.39 2.88
N LYS A 104 13.05 42.56 4.18
CA LYS A 104 13.79 43.51 5.01
C LYS A 104 14.54 42.77 6.11
N SER A 105 15.86 42.91 6.03
CA SER A 105 16.89 42.81 7.07
C SER A 105 17.24 41.46 7.72
N LYS A 106 18.47 41.05 7.40
CA LYS A 106 19.60 40.65 8.27
C LYS A 106 19.37 39.60 9.38
N GLN A 107 20.06 38.48 9.17
CA GLN A 107 20.79 37.66 10.13
C GLN A 107 20.00 37.02 11.28
N SER A 108 19.51 35.81 11.01
CA SER A 108 19.52 34.68 11.95
C SER A 108 19.52 33.41 11.11
N ILE A 109 20.59 32.59 11.21
CA ILE A 109 20.59 31.21 10.69
C ILE A 109 19.87 30.38 11.76
N GLN A 110 18.54 30.46 11.78
CA GLN A 110 17.74 29.40 12.34
C GLN A 110 17.63 28.33 11.25
N ASN A 111 17.76 27.05 11.63
CA ASN A 111 17.37 25.93 10.80
C ASN A 111 15.91 26.15 10.42
N THR A 112 15.65 26.76 9.26
CA THR A 112 14.32 26.88 8.72
C THR A 112 13.93 25.47 8.32
N GLU A 113 13.17 24.81 9.19
CA GLU A 113 12.34 23.67 8.85
C GLU A 113 11.55 24.10 7.62
N ILE A 114 11.94 23.61 6.44
CA ILE A 114 11.20 23.88 5.22
C ILE A 114 9.94 23.05 5.36
N ASP A 115 8.88 23.71 5.82
CA ASP A 115 7.54 23.16 5.88
C ASP A 115 7.08 22.94 4.43
N GLU A 116 7.45 21.77 3.89
CA GLU A 116 7.03 21.30 2.58
C GLU A 116 5.54 20.97 2.70
N ASP A 117 4.68 21.90 2.31
CA ASP A 117 3.23 21.64 2.25
C ASP A 117 3.02 20.43 1.31
N THR A 118 2.51 19.32 1.82
CA THR A 118 2.20 18.12 1.03
C THR A 118 0.70 17.81 1.06
N GLU A 119 0.22 17.07 0.07
CA GLU A 119 -1.15 16.57 0.05
C GLU A 119 -1.23 15.18 -0.57
N PHE A 120 -2.29 14.43 -0.24
CA PHE A 120 -2.64 13.22 -0.99
C PHE A 120 -3.53 13.58 -2.18
N VAL A 121 -3.17 13.02 -3.34
CA VAL A 121 -4.00 13.04 -4.55
C VAL A 121 -4.39 11.61 -4.88
N GLU A 122 -5.69 11.36 -4.97
CA GLU A 122 -6.21 10.09 -5.47
C GLU A 122 -5.90 9.96 -6.97
N ILE A 123 -5.29 8.83 -7.35
CA ILE A 123 -4.93 8.49 -8.73
C ILE A 123 -5.55 7.15 -9.12
N SER A 124 -5.66 6.89 -10.42
CA SER A 124 -6.13 5.58 -10.89
C SER A 124 -5.06 4.49 -10.72
N GLU A 125 -5.49 3.23 -10.67
CA GLU A 125 -4.58 2.08 -10.63
C GLU A 125 -3.59 2.08 -11.80
N ASP A 126 -4.08 2.33 -13.02
CA ASP A 126 -3.26 2.34 -14.23
C ASP A 126 -2.24 3.48 -14.21
N GLN A 127 -2.64 4.67 -13.72
CA GLN A 127 -1.72 5.78 -13.54
C GLN A 127 -0.65 5.45 -12.50
N CYS A 128 -1.05 4.86 -11.37
CA CYS A 128 -0.13 4.44 -10.32
C CYS A 128 0.91 3.44 -10.86
N LYS A 129 0.47 2.39 -11.56
CA LYS A 129 1.36 1.41 -12.19
C LYS A 129 2.32 2.05 -13.18
N PHE A 130 1.80 2.90 -14.07
CA PHE A 130 2.60 3.59 -15.07
C PHE A 130 3.67 4.51 -14.47
N GLU A 131 3.33 5.26 -13.41
CA GLU A 131 4.29 6.12 -12.71
C GLU A 131 5.35 5.32 -11.96
N LEU A 132 4.96 4.21 -11.30
CA LEU A 132 5.90 3.31 -10.62
C LEU A 132 6.86 2.60 -11.59
N GLU A 133 6.38 2.16 -12.75
CA GLU A 133 7.22 1.58 -13.80
C GLU A 133 8.23 2.60 -14.35
N GLN A 134 7.80 3.84 -14.57
CA GLN A 134 8.70 4.92 -14.97
C GLN A 134 9.75 5.24 -13.90
N ALA A 135 9.37 5.25 -12.62
CA ALA A 135 10.30 5.46 -11.53
C ALA A 135 11.38 4.36 -11.50
N LYS A 136 10.97 3.09 -11.59
CA LYS A 136 11.90 1.93 -11.67
C LYS A 136 12.81 2.00 -12.88
N ALA A 137 12.30 2.40 -14.05
CA ALA A 137 13.10 2.54 -15.26
C ALA A 137 14.17 3.64 -15.13
N LYS A 138 13.87 4.75 -14.43
CA LYS A 138 14.83 5.83 -14.17
C LYS A 138 15.92 5.38 -13.20
N GLU A 139 15.58 4.71 -12.11
CA GLU A 139 16.55 4.14 -11.15
C GLU A 139 17.53 3.19 -11.83
N ASN A 140 17.04 2.31 -12.71
CA ASN A 140 17.91 1.39 -13.46
C ASN A 140 18.76 2.10 -14.54
N SER A 141 18.34 3.26 -15.04
CA SER A 141 19.05 4.00 -16.09
C SER A 141 20.19 4.87 -15.54
N SER A 142 20.10 5.28 -14.26
CA SER A 142 21.14 6.08 -13.60
C SER A 142 22.43 5.31 -13.30
N ASP A 143 22.40 3.97 -13.31
CA ASP A 143 23.55 3.12 -12.97
C ASP A 143 24.43 2.77 -14.19
N GLY A 144 24.13 3.32 -15.37
CA GLY A 144 24.79 2.93 -16.62
C GLY A 144 24.74 3.93 -17.76
N SER A 145 24.70 5.24 -17.50
CA SER A 145 24.80 6.22 -18.59
C SER A 145 26.24 6.25 -19.14
N VAL A 146 26.50 5.51 -20.20
CA VAL A 146 27.72 5.66 -21.01
C VAL A 146 27.44 6.79 -22.00
N ASN A 147 28.11 7.93 -21.88
CA ASN A 147 28.08 8.92 -22.96
C ASN A 147 28.75 8.31 -24.18
N LEU A 148 27.99 8.09 -25.26
CA LEU A 148 28.57 8.08 -26.60
C LEU A 148 28.96 9.53 -26.93
N SER A 149 30.04 10.04 -26.32
CA SER A 149 30.77 11.11 -26.97
C SER A 149 31.50 10.46 -28.13
N ASP A 150 30.84 10.47 -29.29
CA ASP A 150 31.37 9.99 -30.56
C ASP A 150 32.76 10.59 -30.80
N THR A 151 33.79 9.78 -30.59
CA THR A 151 35.06 9.97 -31.27
C THR A 151 35.61 8.59 -31.60
N LEU A 152 35.44 8.20 -32.87
CA LEU A 152 36.29 7.19 -33.48
C LEU A 152 37.74 7.64 -33.26
N SER A 153 38.49 6.87 -32.48
CA SER A 153 39.94 7.04 -32.47
C SER A 153 40.45 6.91 -33.91
N ASN A 154 41.49 7.64 -34.28
CA ASN A 154 42.09 7.60 -35.63
C ASN A 154 42.61 6.19 -36.04
N THR A 155 42.49 5.19 -35.15
CA THR A 155 42.83 3.78 -35.34
C THR A 155 41.62 2.86 -35.50
N GLY A 156 40.38 3.38 -35.52
CA GLY A 156 39.16 2.58 -35.70
C GLY A 156 38.74 1.76 -34.47
N ILE A 157 39.32 2.03 -33.31
CA ILE A 157 38.98 1.36 -32.04
C ILE A 157 37.94 2.22 -31.32
N LEU A 158 36.83 1.58 -30.93
CA LEU A 158 35.77 2.18 -30.13
C LEU A 158 36.24 2.25 -28.67
N ASN A 159 36.63 3.45 -28.21
CA ASN A 159 37.00 3.65 -26.81
C ASN A 159 35.74 4.00 -26.00
N LEU A 160 35.19 3.01 -25.29
CA LEU A 160 34.14 3.23 -24.30
C LEU A 160 34.82 3.73 -23.02
N THR A 161 34.61 4.99 -22.68
CA THR A 161 35.05 5.51 -21.38
C THR A 161 33.88 5.36 -20.42
N GLN A 162 34.05 4.52 -19.39
CA GLN A 162 33.08 4.46 -18.31
C GLN A 162 33.06 5.83 -17.63
N LEU A 163 31.89 6.49 -17.61
CA LEU A 163 31.74 7.73 -16.87
C LEU A 163 31.95 7.37 -15.40
N ALA A 164 33.10 7.74 -14.84
CA ALA A 164 33.16 7.92 -13.39
C ALA A 164 32.05 8.92 -13.06
N SER A 165 31.17 8.54 -12.15
CA SER A 165 29.99 9.30 -11.74
C SER A 165 30.41 10.74 -11.40
N THR A 166 30.30 11.63 -12.38
CA THR A 166 30.42 13.07 -12.13
C THR A 166 29.32 13.39 -11.13
N PRO A 167 29.64 14.00 -9.97
CA PRO A 167 28.61 14.45 -9.04
C PRO A 167 27.65 15.34 -9.84
N PRO A 168 26.32 15.17 -9.68
CA PRO A 168 25.37 16.04 -10.34
C PRO A 168 25.75 17.50 -10.04
N PRO A 169 25.65 18.42 -11.02
CA PRO A 169 26.01 19.81 -10.80
C PRO A 169 25.27 20.33 -9.58
N GLU A 170 26.00 21.00 -8.68
CA GLU A 170 25.42 21.64 -7.49
C GLU A 170 24.23 22.52 -7.94
N GLY A 171 23.02 22.06 -7.67
CA GLY A 171 21.76 22.71 -8.06
C GLY A 171 20.86 21.94 -9.04
N SER A 172 21.30 20.86 -9.68
CA SER A 172 20.39 19.93 -10.38
C SER A 172 19.98 18.81 -9.43
N SER A 173 19.20 19.18 -8.45
CA SER A 173 18.53 18.21 -7.63
C SER A 173 17.35 17.64 -8.40
N ASP A 174 17.64 16.77 -9.38
CA ASP A 174 16.68 15.74 -9.79
C ASP A 174 16.63 14.74 -8.61
N PHE A 175 16.13 15.25 -7.48
CA PHE A 175 15.78 14.50 -6.30
C PHE A 175 14.83 13.40 -6.77
N TYR A 176 15.11 12.17 -6.35
CA TYR A 176 14.08 11.17 -6.10
C TYR A 176 12.78 11.89 -5.76
N SER A 177 11.74 11.75 -6.58
CA SER A 177 10.50 12.45 -6.25
C SER A 177 10.13 12.01 -4.84
N ASN A 178 9.97 12.98 -3.93
CA ASN A 178 9.62 12.72 -2.52
C ASN A 178 8.23 12.09 -2.37
N ASP A 179 7.58 11.83 -3.51
CA ASP A 179 6.29 11.19 -3.67
C ASP A 179 6.33 9.75 -3.13
N GLY A 180 5.56 9.51 -2.08
CA GLY A 180 5.13 8.17 -1.68
C GLY A 180 3.85 7.77 -2.40
N TYR A 181 3.65 6.46 -2.59
CA TYR A 181 2.45 5.90 -3.21
C TYR A 181 1.82 4.88 -2.27
N LEU A 182 0.61 5.16 -1.78
CA LEU A 182 -0.12 4.27 -0.88
C LEU A 182 -1.26 3.60 -1.64
N LYS A 183 -1.34 2.28 -1.57
CA LYS A 183 -2.53 1.50 -1.92
C LYS A 183 -3.23 1.10 -0.64
N TYR A 184 -4.55 1.22 -0.58
CA TYR A 184 -5.31 0.58 0.48
C TYR A 184 -6.67 0.09 -0.01
N THR A 185 -7.23 -0.90 0.70
CA THR A 185 -8.53 -1.49 0.43
C THR A 185 -9.32 -1.61 1.73
N ILE A 186 -10.53 -1.07 1.73
CA ILE A 186 -11.54 -1.38 2.75
C ILE A 186 -12.52 -2.41 2.21
N SER A 187 -12.94 -3.38 3.02
CA SER A 187 -13.93 -4.38 2.59
C SER A 187 -14.82 -4.89 3.71
N ALA A 188 -16.00 -5.38 3.34
CA ALA A 188 -16.99 -5.98 4.23
C ALA A 188 -17.33 -7.41 3.80
N TRP A 189 -17.55 -8.26 4.80
CA TRP A 189 -17.74 -9.69 4.68
C TRP A 189 -18.91 -10.11 5.55
N TYR A 190 -19.86 -10.87 5.00
CA TYR A 190 -21.01 -11.38 5.74
C TYR A 190 -20.62 -12.65 6.49
N ALA A 191 -20.83 -12.65 7.80
CA ALA A 191 -20.50 -13.76 8.71
C ALA A 191 -21.71 -14.61 9.14
N GLY A 192 -22.92 -14.20 8.74
CA GLY A 192 -24.18 -14.86 9.14
C GLY A 192 -25.02 -14.01 10.10
N GLY A 193 -26.35 -14.12 9.96
CA GLY A 193 -27.31 -13.40 10.80
C GLY A 193 -27.18 -11.88 10.64
N THR A 194 -26.88 -11.18 11.73
CA THR A 194 -26.62 -9.73 11.74
C THR A 194 -25.13 -9.39 11.74
N LYS A 195 -24.25 -10.39 11.68
CA LYS A 195 -22.81 -10.24 11.90
C LYS A 195 -22.04 -10.09 10.58
N TYR A 196 -21.11 -9.16 10.57
CA TYR A 196 -20.20 -8.87 9.46
C TYR A 196 -18.78 -8.72 9.97
N SER A 197 -17.79 -9.02 9.14
CA SER A 197 -16.38 -8.66 9.36
C SER A 197 -16.04 -7.53 8.40
N ILE A 198 -15.46 -6.45 8.93
CA ILE A 198 -14.91 -5.37 8.12
C ILE A 198 -13.40 -5.33 8.28
N ASN A 199 -12.70 -5.00 7.21
CA ASN A 199 -11.25 -4.90 7.23
C ASN A 199 -10.75 -3.72 6.40
N TYR A 200 -9.52 -3.33 6.74
CA TYR A 200 -8.74 -2.31 6.08
C TYR A 200 -7.34 -2.90 5.89
N ARG A 201 -6.90 -3.01 4.64
CA ARG A 201 -5.52 -3.40 4.31
C ARG A 201 -4.83 -2.30 3.53
N TRP A 202 -3.53 -2.15 3.71
CA TRP A 202 -2.74 -1.10 3.05
C TRP A 202 -1.33 -1.57 2.73
N GLN A 203 -0.71 -0.90 1.76
CA GLN A 203 0.66 -1.11 1.33
C GLN A 203 1.22 0.18 0.74
N TRP A 204 2.38 0.62 1.23
CA TRP A 204 3.20 1.58 0.54
C TRP A 204 3.86 0.90 -0.67
N LEU A 205 3.41 1.26 -1.86
CA LEU A 205 3.98 0.78 -3.14
C LEU A 205 5.31 1.47 -3.47
N LYS A 206 5.51 2.65 -2.90
CA LYS A 206 6.77 3.38 -2.83
C LYS A 206 6.74 4.18 -1.54
N ASP A 207 7.76 4.01 -0.72
CA ASP A 207 7.79 4.60 0.62
C ASP A 207 7.90 6.14 0.55
N PRO A 208 7.22 6.85 1.45
CA PRO A 208 7.33 8.30 1.54
C PRO A 208 8.70 8.71 2.08
N LYS A 209 9.08 9.98 1.87
CA LYS A 209 10.32 10.55 2.43
C LYS A 209 10.33 10.52 3.97
N TYR A 210 9.21 10.88 4.58
CA TYR A 210 9.05 10.85 6.03
C TYR A 210 8.46 9.51 6.41
N THR A 211 9.23 8.67 7.08
CA THR A 211 8.80 7.35 7.58
C THR A 211 8.75 7.49 9.10
N SER A 212 7.57 7.85 9.59
CA SER A 212 7.30 8.07 11.02
C SER A 212 5.91 7.54 11.33
N VAL A 213 5.13 8.19 12.19
CA VAL A 213 3.83 7.65 12.60
C VAL A 213 2.74 7.90 11.56
N ASP A 214 2.26 6.83 10.95
CA ASP A 214 1.04 6.80 10.15
C ASP A 214 -0.16 6.46 11.03
N VAL A 215 -1.29 7.11 10.77
CA VAL A 215 -2.55 6.85 11.48
C VAL A 215 -3.63 6.38 10.51
N PHE A 216 -4.22 5.24 10.82
CA PHE A 216 -5.26 4.60 10.02
C PHE A 216 -6.51 4.41 10.86
N GLY A 217 -7.67 4.72 10.26
CA GLY A 217 -8.97 4.53 10.86
C GLY A 217 -9.86 3.62 10.02
N LEU A 218 -10.47 2.62 10.66
CA LEU A 218 -11.52 1.80 10.09
C LEU A 218 -12.77 1.98 10.95
N GLY A 219 -13.76 2.66 10.41
CA GLY A 219 -15.01 2.94 11.11
C GLY A 219 -16.23 2.52 10.32
N HIS A 220 -17.38 2.74 10.95
CA HIS A 220 -18.68 2.47 10.38
C HIS A 220 -19.73 3.46 10.89
N ASP A 221 -20.88 3.50 10.23
CA ASP A 221 -22.01 4.32 10.68
C ASP A 221 -22.74 3.72 11.89
N GLY A 222 -23.74 4.46 12.39
CA GLY A 222 -24.54 4.06 13.55
C GLY A 222 -25.52 2.91 13.28
N GLY A 223 -25.68 2.45 12.04
CA GLY A 223 -26.55 1.31 11.72
C GLY A 223 -25.95 -0.04 12.16
N ILE A 224 -24.64 -0.06 12.38
CA ILE A 224 -23.91 -1.22 12.90
C ILE A 224 -23.12 -0.83 14.15
N VAL A 225 -22.82 -1.82 14.98
CA VAL A 225 -22.02 -1.67 16.19
C VAL A 225 -20.89 -2.67 16.19
N ARG A 226 -19.71 -2.23 16.61
CA ARG A 226 -18.58 -3.12 16.83
C ARG A 226 -18.93 -4.21 17.84
N SER A 227 -18.58 -5.45 17.49
CA SER A 227 -18.72 -6.61 18.36
C SER A 227 -17.61 -6.59 19.42
N VAL A 228 -17.96 -6.29 20.67
CA VAL A 228 -16.98 -6.23 21.78
C VAL A 228 -16.43 -7.60 22.19
N SER A 229 -17.14 -8.68 21.85
CA SER A 229 -16.72 -10.05 22.16
C SER A 229 -15.72 -10.62 21.15
N ASP A 230 -15.64 -10.02 19.95
CA ASP A 230 -14.71 -10.46 18.93
C ASP A 230 -13.47 -9.55 18.94
N PRO A 231 -12.25 -10.12 18.99
CA PRO A 231 -11.03 -9.32 19.02
C PRO A 231 -10.84 -8.58 17.70
N THR A 232 -10.18 -7.43 17.78
CA THR A 232 -9.61 -6.74 16.63
C THR A 232 -8.31 -7.44 16.24
N THR A 233 -8.17 -7.83 14.97
CA THR A 233 -6.91 -8.32 14.42
C THR A 233 -6.12 -7.15 13.86
N TYR A 234 -4.82 -7.06 14.17
CA TYR A 234 -3.89 -6.10 13.59
C TYR A 234 -2.60 -6.83 13.18
N VAL A 235 -2.11 -6.52 11.99
CA VAL A 235 -0.85 -7.00 11.44
C VAL A 235 -0.17 -5.84 10.74
N TYR A 236 1.10 -5.60 11.05
CA TYR A 236 1.99 -4.74 10.31
C TYR A 236 3.23 -5.54 9.90
N LYS A 237 3.61 -5.44 8.63
CA LYS A 237 4.79 -6.06 8.07
C LYS A 237 5.63 -5.05 7.32
N TYR A 238 6.93 -5.28 7.34
CA TYR A 238 7.89 -4.51 6.57
C TYR A 238 9.12 -5.37 6.30
N ASP A 239 9.86 -4.99 5.26
CA ASP A 239 11.11 -5.62 4.91
C ASP A 239 12.25 -4.68 5.33
N TYR A 240 13.35 -5.27 5.77
CA TYR A 240 14.57 -4.52 6.10
C TYR A 240 15.80 -5.24 5.58
N TYR A 241 16.83 -4.49 5.23
CA TYR A 241 18.05 -5.03 4.65
C TYR A 241 19.19 -4.98 5.65
N VAL A 242 19.66 -6.16 6.05
CA VAL A 242 20.74 -6.34 7.04
C VAL A 242 21.80 -7.25 6.45
N ASN A 243 23.07 -6.82 6.51
CA ASN A 243 24.22 -7.61 6.03
C ASN A 243 24.10 -8.15 4.59
N GLY A 244 23.41 -7.45 3.68
CA GLY A 244 23.24 -7.94 2.30
C GLY A 244 22.01 -8.82 2.07
N PHE A 245 21.12 -8.96 3.07
CA PHE A 245 19.92 -9.80 2.96
C PHE A 245 18.66 -9.04 3.35
N ALA A 246 17.64 -9.16 2.49
CA ALA A 246 16.30 -8.71 2.82
C ALA A 246 15.68 -9.68 3.82
N THR A 247 15.20 -9.14 4.94
CA THR A 247 14.53 -9.88 6.01
C THR A 247 13.17 -9.26 6.24
N GLU A 248 12.15 -10.11 6.40
CA GLU A 248 10.80 -9.67 6.75
C GLU A 248 10.66 -9.58 8.28
N ASN A 249 9.99 -8.54 8.77
CA ASN A 249 9.50 -8.45 10.14
C ASN A 249 7.98 -8.34 10.19
N GLN A 250 7.40 -8.75 11.31
CA GLN A 250 5.98 -8.63 11.59
C GLN A 250 5.74 -8.13 13.01
N GLU A 251 4.84 -7.16 13.14
CA GLU A 251 4.34 -6.63 14.40
C GLU A 251 2.83 -6.86 14.47
N ASN A 252 2.35 -7.41 15.60
CA ASN A 252 0.94 -7.71 15.84
C ASN A 252 0.31 -6.80 16.90
N THR A 253 1.03 -5.74 17.28
CA THR A 253 0.57 -4.74 18.23
C THR A 253 0.93 -3.38 17.67
N PRO A 254 -0.05 -2.48 17.46
CA PRO A 254 0.23 -1.15 16.98
C PRO A 254 0.88 -0.30 18.08
N GLU A 255 1.55 0.77 17.67
CA GLU A 255 2.13 1.76 18.59
C GLU A 255 1.04 2.37 19.50
N TYR A 256 -0.12 2.64 18.89
CA TYR A 256 -1.30 3.11 19.59
C TYR A 256 -2.55 2.49 18.98
N ILE A 257 -3.52 2.13 19.81
CA ILE A 257 -4.85 1.71 19.37
C ILE A 257 -5.92 2.30 20.26
N LYS A 258 -6.95 2.83 19.62
CA LYS A 258 -8.18 3.26 20.28
C LYS A 258 -9.36 2.71 19.52
N ALA A 259 -10.23 2.04 20.26
CA ALA A 259 -11.43 1.43 19.72
C ALA A 259 -12.64 1.88 20.53
N ASP A 260 -13.70 2.25 19.84
CA ASP A 260 -14.97 2.65 20.45
C ASP A 260 -16.14 1.92 19.76
N THR A 261 -17.34 2.47 19.89
CA THR A 261 -18.55 1.91 19.28
C THR A 261 -18.66 2.18 17.78
N GLY A 262 -17.98 3.20 17.26
CA GLY A 262 -18.04 3.62 15.85
C GLY A 262 -16.86 3.15 15.01
N GLY A 263 -15.77 2.70 15.64
CA GLY A 263 -14.68 2.07 14.91
C GLY A 263 -13.43 1.76 15.71
N VAL A 264 -12.34 1.59 14.95
CA VAL A 264 -10.98 1.39 15.46
C VAL A 264 -10.06 2.34 14.73
N VAL A 265 -9.22 3.03 15.49
CA VAL A 265 -8.08 3.78 14.96
C VAL A 265 -6.80 3.26 15.57
N PHE A 266 -5.75 3.20 14.75
CA PHE A 266 -4.45 2.72 15.15
C PHE A 266 -3.34 3.55 14.52
N ALA A 267 -2.22 3.63 15.23
CA ALA A 267 -1.00 4.27 14.75
C ALA A 267 0.06 3.20 14.47
N THR A 268 0.79 3.36 13.38
CA THR A 268 1.91 2.50 12.99
C THR A 268 3.12 3.39 12.77
N ASN A 269 4.21 3.14 13.49
CA ASN A 269 5.48 3.77 13.20
C ASN A 269 6.11 3.07 11.97
N LEU A 270 6.16 3.77 10.85
CA LEU A 270 6.87 3.32 9.66
C LEU A 270 8.37 3.30 9.93
N LYS A 271 8.93 2.10 10.05
CA LYS A 271 10.35 1.94 10.35
C LYS A 271 11.24 2.63 9.32
N ASP A 272 12.20 3.40 9.81
CA ASP A 272 13.14 4.17 9.00
C ASP A 272 14.60 3.80 9.30
N ARG A 273 15.53 4.37 8.53
CA ARG A 273 16.98 4.10 8.66
C ARG A 273 17.57 4.56 10.00
N SER A 274 16.84 5.32 10.82
CA SER A 274 17.35 5.84 12.09
C SER A 274 17.28 4.81 13.22
N GLU A 275 16.46 3.77 13.07
CA GLU A 275 16.34 2.69 14.06
C GLU A 275 17.39 1.60 13.83
N ALA A 276 18.32 1.42 14.78
CA ALA A 276 19.21 0.27 14.78
C ALA A 276 18.52 -0.93 15.45
N ILE A 277 18.39 -2.07 14.75
CA ILE A 277 17.87 -3.30 15.36
C ILE A 277 19.01 -4.00 16.09
N ASN A 278 18.93 -4.03 17.44
CA ASN A 278 19.86 -4.79 18.29
C ASN A 278 21.35 -4.50 18.02
N GLY A 279 21.70 -3.26 17.71
CA GLY A 279 23.08 -2.85 17.40
C GLY A 279 23.59 -3.28 16.02
N THR A 280 22.72 -3.80 15.15
CA THR A 280 23.05 -4.13 13.76
C THR A 280 22.64 -2.98 12.85
N TYR A 281 23.53 -2.59 11.93
CA TYR A 281 23.26 -1.57 10.94
C TYR A 281 22.25 -2.08 9.91
N VAL A 282 21.15 -1.37 9.76
CA VAL A 282 20.12 -1.62 8.75
C VAL A 282 20.26 -0.58 7.66
N SER A 283 20.48 -1.01 6.41
CA SER A 283 20.75 -0.07 5.31
C SER A 283 19.47 0.44 4.65
N TRP A 284 18.35 -0.26 4.83
CA TRP A 284 17.08 0.06 4.19
C TRP A 284 15.91 -0.61 4.91
N TYR A 285 14.80 0.11 4.98
CA TYR A 285 13.47 -0.36 5.36
C TYR A 285 12.52 -0.02 4.21
N GLY A 286 11.52 -0.86 4.00
CA GLY A 286 10.45 -0.57 3.06
C GLY A 286 9.47 -1.72 2.90
N ASN A 287 8.69 -1.68 1.82
CA ASN A 287 7.58 -2.63 1.59
C ASN A 287 6.63 -2.69 2.80
N HIS A 288 6.34 -1.52 3.37
CA HIS A 288 5.46 -1.39 4.53
C HIS A 288 4.03 -1.73 4.13
N ARG A 289 3.41 -2.64 4.89
CA ARG A 289 2.08 -3.14 4.60
C ARG A 289 1.38 -3.57 5.88
N GLY A 290 0.06 -3.42 5.92
CA GLY A 290 -0.69 -3.72 7.12
C GLY A 290 -2.12 -4.12 6.86
N TYR A 291 -2.74 -4.66 7.90
CA TYR A 291 -4.07 -5.21 7.91
C TYR A 291 -4.70 -5.03 9.30
N VAL A 292 -5.91 -4.48 9.33
CA VAL A 292 -6.77 -4.49 10.52
C VAL A 292 -8.12 -5.08 10.16
N SER A 293 -8.73 -5.82 11.08
CA SER A 293 -10.12 -6.24 10.96
C SER A 293 -10.81 -6.36 12.31
N TYR A 294 -12.13 -6.23 12.29
CA TYR A 294 -12.99 -6.52 13.43
C TYR A 294 -14.41 -6.84 12.97
N TYR A 295 -15.18 -7.46 13.87
CA TYR A 295 -16.57 -7.78 13.60
C TYR A 295 -17.51 -6.67 14.03
N VAL A 296 -18.60 -6.52 13.29
CA VAL A 296 -19.70 -5.60 13.55
C VAL A 296 -21.02 -6.35 13.47
N ASN A 297 -22.04 -5.87 14.19
CA ASN A 297 -23.39 -6.41 14.16
C ASN A 297 -24.38 -5.31 13.80
N LYS A 298 -25.39 -5.65 12.99
CA LYS A 298 -26.55 -4.75 12.82
C LYS A 298 -27.27 -4.55 14.14
N GLN A 299 -27.63 -3.31 14.42
CA GLN A 299 -28.45 -2.99 15.60
C GLN A 299 -29.90 -3.48 15.44
N SER A 300 -30.40 -3.54 14.19
CA SER A 300 -31.71 -4.05 13.84
C SER A 300 -31.67 -4.80 12.51
N PRO A 301 -32.44 -5.89 12.33
CA PRO A 301 -32.57 -6.57 11.03
C PRO A 301 -33.15 -5.67 9.92
N ASP A 302 -33.86 -4.59 10.29
CA ASP A 302 -34.48 -3.66 9.33
C ASP A 302 -33.48 -2.71 8.65
N ILE A 303 -32.23 -2.69 9.13
CA ILE A 303 -31.18 -1.83 8.60
C ILE A 303 -30.75 -2.38 7.23
N SER A 304 -31.18 -1.67 6.20
CA SER A 304 -30.96 -2.02 4.79
C SER A 304 -29.69 -1.42 4.22
N VAL A 305 -29.18 -0.34 4.81
CA VAL A 305 -28.00 0.40 4.37
C VAL A 305 -27.11 0.64 5.58
N ALA A 306 -25.80 0.40 5.41
CA ALA A 306 -24.79 0.74 6.40
C ALA A 306 -23.49 1.08 5.66
N TYR A 307 -22.77 2.07 6.16
CA TYR A 307 -21.52 2.55 5.59
C TYR A 307 -20.30 2.10 6.38
N VAL A 308 -19.23 1.77 5.65
CA VAL A 308 -17.88 1.53 6.19
C VAL A 308 -16.98 2.64 5.68
N TYR A 309 -16.10 3.14 6.56
CA TYR A 309 -15.20 4.25 6.29
C TYR A 309 -13.74 3.85 6.51
N GLY A 310 -12.89 4.23 5.57
CA GLY A 310 -11.44 4.19 5.72
C GLY A 310 -10.88 5.60 5.78
N CYS A 311 -10.12 5.91 6.82
CA CYS A 311 -9.39 7.17 6.96
C CYS A 311 -7.89 6.91 7.05
N TYR A 312 -7.11 7.85 6.55
CA TYR A 312 -5.66 7.79 6.61
C TYR A 312 -5.05 9.18 6.83
N LYS A 313 -4.06 9.24 7.71
CA LYS A 313 -3.25 10.44 7.99
C LYS A 313 -1.77 10.07 8.07
N HIS A 314 -0.95 10.91 7.46
CA HIS A 314 0.49 10.71 7.35
C HIS A 314 1.24 11.86 8.02
N LEU A 315 2.12 11.56 8.99
CA LEU A 315 2.94 12.56 9.66
C LEU A 315 4.03 13.09 8.71
N GLN A 316 4.17 14.42 8.57
CA GLN A 316 5.16 15.08 7.70
C GLN A 316 6.41 15.56 8.44
N LYS A 317 6.63 15.08 9.68
CA LYS A 317 7.75 15.50 10.52
C LYS A 317 8.48 14.29 11.07
N THR A 318 9.77 14.47 11.31
CA THR A 318 10.65 13.44 11.91
C THR A 318 10.45 13.31 13.42
N VAL A 319 9.83 14.31 14.08
CA VAL A 319 9.54 14.25 15.52
C VAL A 319 8.19 13.58 15.71
N GLU A 320 8.16 12.45 16.40
CA GLU A 320 6.93 11.76 16.77
C GLU A 320 6.20 12.55 17.86
N PRO A 321 5.01 13.13 17.58
CA PRO A 321 4.21 13.76 18.62
C PRO A 321 3.46 12.72 19.45
N GLU A 322 3.04 13.07 20.67
CA GLU A 322 2.05 12.25 21.40
C GLU A 322 0.73 12.22 20.62
N VAL A 323 0.47 11.11 19.94
CA VAL A 323 -0.70 10.96 19.07
C VAL A 323 -1.95 10.75 19.92
N SER A 324 -2.83 11.76 19.99
CA SER A 324 -4.18 11.60 20.51
C SER A 324 -5.17 11.45 19.37
N ILE A 325 -5.94 10.37 19.40
CA ILE A 325 -6.89 10.04 18.35
C ILE A 325 -8.33 9.98 18.88
N SER A 326 -9.29 10.50 18.11
CA SER A 326 -10.72 10.27 18.34
C SER A 326 -11.47 9.99 17.05
N TRP A 327 -12.41 9.05 17.12
CA TRP A 327 -13.42 8.81 16.09
C TRP A 327 -14.76 9.36 16.63
N PRO A 328 -15.23 10.53 16.18
CA PRO A 328 -16.61 10.92 16.48
C PRO A 328 -17.55 9.91 15.82
N LEU A 329 -18.85 9.96 16.13
CA LEU A 329 -19.91 9.20 15.42
C LEU A 329 -20.08 9.62 13.93
N SER A 330 -19.01 10.06 13.28
CA SER A 330 -18.89 10.54 11.91
C SER A 330 -17.64 9.93 11.25
N ALA A 331 -17.61 9.91 9.91
CA ALA A 331 -16.52 9.39 9.09
C ALA A 331 -15.22 10.22 9.12
N SER A 332 -14.90 10.87 10.25
CA SER A 332 -13.78 11.80 10.39
C SER A 332 -12.81 11.37 11.47
N LEU A 333 -11.54 11.28 11.10
CA LEU A 333 -10.45 10.94 11.98
C LEU A 333 -9.86 12.23 12.58
N THR A 334 -9.85 12.39 13.90
CA THR A 334 -9.12 13.50 14.54
C THR A 334 -7.81 12.99 15.11
N VAL A 335 -6.70 13.64 14.77
CA VAL A 335 -5.36 13.39 15.30
C VAL A 335 -4.81 14.70 15.85
N SER A 336 -4.15 14.64 17.00
CA SER A 336 -3.46 15.79 17.60
C SER A 336 -1.97 15.49 17.73
N PRO A 337 -1.09 16.45 17.39
CA PRO A 337 -1.38 17.75 16.74
C PRO A 337 -1.84 17.55 15.29
N SER A 338 -2.89 18.26 14.85
CA SER A 338 -3.48 18.06 13.52
C SER A 338 -2.62 18.61 12.39
N ASP A 339 -1.88 19.69 12.66
CA ASP A 339 -1.17 20.48 11.64
C ASP A 339 0.08 19.77 11.12
N ASP A 340 0.54 18.73 11.81
CA ASP A 340 1.69 17.93 11.42
C ASP A 340 1.31 16.78 10.47
N TYR A 341 0.01 16.55 10.28
CA TYR A 341 -0.52 15.44 9.50
C TYR A 341 -1.16 15.92 8.19
N VAL A 342 -0.86 15.18 7.12
CA VAL A 342 -1.61 15.26 5.88
C VAL A 342 -2.74 14.24 5.92
N GLU A 343 -3.96 14.73 5.70
CA GLU A 343 -5.17 13.91 5.66
C GLU A 343 -5.54 13.57 4.22
N GLU A 344 -5.95 12.32 3.99
CA GLU A 344 -6.63 11.94 2.76
C GLU A 344 -8.01 12.60 2.69
N LEU A 345 -8.34 13.26 1.58
CA LEU A 345 -9.69 13.74 1.31
C LEU A 345 -10.11 13.44 -0.14
N PRO A 346 -11.36 12.98 -0.38
CA PRO A 346 -12.32 12.47 0.60
C PRO A 346 -11.92 11.07 1.11
N ASN A 347 -12.37 10.69 2.30
CA ASN A 347 -12.17 9.34 2.84
C ASN A 347 -12.81 8.26 1.95
N ALA A 348 -12.27 7.03 1.96
CA ALA A 348 -12.95 5.91 1.31
C ALA A 348 -14.23 5.54 2.06
N GLU A 349 -15.30 5.34 1.31
CA GLU A 349 -16.57 4.87 1.86
C GLU A 349 -17.26 3.89 0.91
N PHE A 350 -18.04 2.97 1.47
CA PHE A 350 -19.02 2.22 0.70
C PHE A 350 -20.23 1.82 1.54
N ASP A 351 -21.40 1.85 0.90
CA ASP A 351 -22.60 1.14 1.37
C ASP A 351 -22.47 -0.37 1.09
N PHE A 352 -22.73 -1.19 2.12
CA PHE A 352 -22.88 -2.64 2.01
C PHE A 352 -24.30 -3.11 2.30
N SER A 353 -25.28 -2.55 1.59
CA SER A 353 -26.62 -3.12 1.47
C SER A 353 -26.55 -4.65 1.30
N PRO A 354 -27.20 -5.46 2.15
CA PRO A 354 -27.12 -6.91 2.06
C PRO A 354 -27.65 -7.39 0.71
N TYR A 355 -27.02 -8.43 0.15
CA TYR A 355 -27.57 -9.16 -1.00
C TYR A 355 -29.03 -9.53 -0.68
N LYS A 356 -29.97 -9.01 -1.47
CA LYS A 356 -31.39 -9.38 -1.39
C LYS A 356 -31.60 -10.82 -1.83
#